data_AF-A0A7C0UJV9-F1
#
_entry.id   AF-A0A7C0UJV9-F1
#
_cell.length_a   1.000
_cell.length_b   1.000
_cell.length_c   1.000
_cell.angle_alpha   90.00
_cell.angle_beta   90.00
_cell.angle_gamma   90.00
#
_symmetry.space_group_name_H-M   'P 1'
#
loop_
_entity.id
_entity.type
_entity.pdbx_description
1 polymer ?
#
loop_
_entity_poly.entity_id
_entity_poly.type
_entity_poly.pdbx_seq_one_letter_code
_entity_poly.pdbx_strand_id
1 'polypeptide(L)'
;VVTRAGQAKALGLSELKGHLGVGAHGDVAIYDIDPAQVDPSKDFKAVEKGFAKTAYTIKDGEIIVKDGLIRATPHGRTYWANPVVDHELDREMLKDVEQYFKKYYSVNLANYPVQKEYLKRGREIQIDARDVK
;
A
#
# COMPACT_ATOMS: atom_id res chain seq x y z
N VAL A 1 -6.52 -14.85 -10.03
CA VAL A 1 -5.77 -14.01 -9.05
C VAL A 1 -5.04 -12.90 -9.82
N VAL A 2 -5.63 -11.70 -9.92
CA VAL A 2 -5.02 -10.61 -10.72
C VAL A 2 -5.11 -9.27 -10.01
N THR A 3 -6.27 -8.97 -9.42
CA THR A 3 -6.58 -7.62 -8.94
C THR A 3 -6.30 -7.38 -7.45
N ARG A 4 -6.14 -8.44 -6.63
CA ARG A 4 -5.92 -8.33 -5.17
C ARG A 4 -4.84 -9.28 -4.66
N ALA A 5 -5.16 -10.57 -4.46
CA ALA A 5 -4.25 -11.53 -3.84
C ALA A 5 -2.85 -11.60 -4.49
N GLY A 6 -2.77 -11.57 -5.83
CA GLY A 6 -1.51 -11.63 -6.56
C GLY A 6 -0.65 -10.38 -6.33
N GLN A 7 -1.26 -9.20 -6.37
CA GLN A 7 -0.58 -7.93 -6.12
C GLN A 7 -0.12 -7.82 -4.67
N ALA A 8 -0.98 -8.21 -3.71
CA ALA A 8 -0.61 -8.20 -2.29
C ALA A 8 0.57 -9.13 -2.01
N LYS A 9 0.61 -10.32 -2.60
CA LYS A 9 1.74 -11.24 -2.49
C LYS A 9 3.01 -10.67 -3.12
N ALA A 10 2.92 -10.14 -4.34
CA ALA A 10 4.06 -9.56 -5.04
C ALA A 10 4.70 -8.39 -4.26
N LEU A 11 3.90 -7.61 -3.53
CA LEU A 11 4.36 -6.50 -2.70
C LEU A 11 4.80 -6.92 -1.28
N GLY A 12 4.73 -8.21 -0.92
CA GLY A 12 5.05 -8.67 0.44
C GLY A 12 4.00 -8.28 1.50
N LEU A 13 2.77 -7.98 1.09
CA LEU A 13 1.68 -7.53 1.95
C LEU A 13 0.60 -8.61 2.17
N SER A 14 0.81 -9.83 1.71
CA SER A 14 -0.23 -10.88 1.70
C SER A 14 -0.69 -11.34 3.08
N GLU A 15 0.11 -11.13 4.14
CA GLU A 15 -0.32 -11.41 5.52
C GLU A 15 -1.41 -10.45 6.01
N LEU A 16 -1.51 -9.26 5.39
CA LEU A 16 -2.36 -8.18 5.87
C LEU A 16 -3.35 -7.67 4.81
N LYS A 17 -3.13 -7.97 3.52
CA LYS A 17 -3.86 -7.42 2.37
C LYS A 17 -4.14 -8.49 1.33
N GLY A 18 -5.21 -8.29 0.56
CA GLY A 18 -5.51 -9.11 -0.61
C GLY A 18 -6.19 -10.45 -0.31
N HIS A 19 -6.58 -10.70 0.93
CA HIS A 19 -7.38 -11.85 1.38
C HIS A 19 -8.40 -11.41 2.44
N LEU A 20 -9.36 -12.29 2.76
CA LEU A 20 -10.43 -12.07 3.75
C LEU A 20 -10.30 -13.00 4.96
N GLY A 21 -9.11 -13.56 5.19
CA GLY A 21 -8.85 -14.46 6.31
C GLY A 21 -8.70 -13.72 7.64
N VAL A 22 -8.81 -14.44 8.75
CA VAL A 22 -8.54 -13.90 10.10
C VAL A 22 -7.13 -13.31 10.13
N GLY A 23 -6.99 -12.10 10.69
CA GLY A 23 -5.72 -11.35 10.74
C GLY A 23 -5.52 -10.37 9.57
N ALA A 24 -6.30 -10.48 8.48
CA ALA A 24 -6.29 -9.48 7.41
C ALA A 24 -6.79 -8.12 7.93
N HIS A 25 -6.37 -7.03 7.27
CA HIS A 25 -7.04 -5.76 7.46
C HIS A 25 -8.48 -5.84 6.95
N GLY A 26 -9.40 -5.11 7.62
CA GLY A 26 -10.80 -4.96 7.23
C GLY A 26 -10.98 -4.10 5.97
N ASP A 27 -10.35 -4.50 4.87
CA ASP A 27 -10.44 -3.88 3.55
C ASP A 27 -11.27 -4.78 2.65
N VAL A 28 -12.53 -4.39 2.43
CA VAL A 28 -13.53 -5.23 1.73
C VAL A 28 -14.25 -4.40 0.68
N ALA A 29 -14.45 -4.98 -0.50
CA ALA A 29 -15.31 -4.44 -1.54
C ALA A 29 -16.47 -5.39 -1.78
N ILE A 30 -17.69 -4.88 -1.67
CA ILE A 30 -18.93 -5.62 -1.93
C ILE A 30 -19.54 -5.05 -3.19
N TYR A 31 -19.75 -5.90 -4.19
CA TYR A 31 -20.31 -5.54 -5.48
C TYR A 31 -21.74 -6.07 -5.57
N ASP A 32 -22.64 -5.27 -6.14
CA ASP A 32 -24.02 -5.66 -6.41
C ASP A 32 -24.08 -6.48 -7.71
N ILE A 33 -23.48 -7.66 -7.67
CA ILE A 33 -23.47 -8.64 -8.76
C ILE A 33 -23.84 -9.97 -8.13
N ASP A 34 -25.00 -10.51 -8.50
CA ASP A 34 -25.39 -11.87 -8.14
C ASP A 34 -24.77 -12.87 -9.13
N PRO A 35 -23.75 -13.64 -8.73
CA PRO A 35 -23.09 -14.59 -9.62
C PRO A 35 -23.98 -15.78 -10.02
N ALA A 36 -25.11 -16.01 -9.34
CA ALA A 36 -26.07 -17.06 -9.71
C ALA A 36 -27.00 -16.62 -10.85
N GLN A 37 -27.15 -15.31 -11.06
CA GLN A 37 -28.08 -14.74 -12.04
C GLN A 37 -27.39 -14.09 -13.24
N VAL A 38 -26.18 -13.57 -13.05
CA VAL A 38 -25.43 -12.86 -14.10
C VAL A 38 -24.50 -13.84 -14.82
N ASP A 39 -24.65 -13.99 -16.14
CA ASP A 39 -23.69 -14.71 -16.99
C ASP A 39 -22.66 -13.71 -17.53
N PRO A 40 -21.39 -13.72 -17.05
CA PRO A 40 -20.42 -12.70 -17.45
C PRO A 40 -20.11 -12.65 -18.95
N SER A 41 -20.32 -13.76 -19.67
CA SER A 41 -20.07 -13.81 -21.11
C SER A 41 -21.19 -13.16 -21.92
N LYS A 42 -22.42 -13.13 -21.39
CA LYS A 42 -23.60 -12.57 -22.08
C LYS A 42 -23.96 -11.19 -21.52
N ASP A 43 -23.87 -11.04 -20.22
CA ASP A 43 -24.25 -9.84 -19.44
C ASP A 43 -23.04 -8.96 -19.11
N PHE A 44 -22.05 -8.92 -20.01
CA PHE A 44 -20.79 -8.21 -19.80
C PHE A 44 -20.97 -6.73 -19.39
N LYS A 45 -22.00 -6.04 -19.91
CA LYS A 45 -22.35 -4.66 -19.53
C LYS A 45 -22.83 -4.55 -18.08
N ALA A 46 -23.57 -5.55 -17.60
CA ALA A 46 -24.01 -5.60 -16.21
C ALA A 46 -22.81 -5.83 -15.28
N VAL A 47 -21.89 -6.71 -15.66
CA VAL A 47 -20.63 -6.95 -14.94
C VAL A 47 -19.77 -5.69 -14.88
N GLU A 48 -19.58 -5.00 -16.01
CA GLU A 48 -18.84 -3.74 -16.08
C GLU A 48 -19.44 -2.69 -15.13
N LYS A 49 -20.77 -2.50 -15.21
CA LYS A 49 -21.49 -1.56 -14.34
C LYS A 49 -21.39 -1.95 -12.86
N GLY A 50 -21.50 -3.24 -12.55
CA GLY A 50 -21.42 -3.76 -11.19
C GLY A 50 -20.05 -3.56 -10.55
N PHE A 51 -18.96 -3.67 -11.33
CA PHE A 51 -17.61 -3.38 -10.82
C PHE A 51 -17.30 -1.88 -10.75
N ALA A 52 -17.96 -1.04 -11.55
CA ALA A 52 -17.74 0.40 -11.57
C ALA A 52 -18.16 1.09 -10.26
N LYS A 53 -19.19 0.59 -9.56
CA LYS A 53 -19.68 1.12 -8.29
C LYS A 53 -19.93 0.01 -7.29
N THR A 54 -19.24 0.05 -6.15
CA THR A 54 -19.48 -0.88 -5.05
C THR A 54 -20.79 -0.57 -4.33
N ALA A 55 -21.48 -1.61 -3.88
CA ALA A 55 -22.56 -1.47 -2.90
C ALA A 55 -21.97 -0.98 -1.57
N TYR A 56 -20.82 -1.56 -1.17
CA TYR A 56 -20.06 -1.11 -0.01
C TYR A 56 -18.56 -1.18 -0.29
N THR A 57 -17.83 -0.19 0.21
CA THR A 57 -16.37 -0.29 0.40
C THR A 57 -16.07 -0.06 1.87
N ILE A 58 -15.40 -1.03 2.47
CA ILE A 58 -14.94 -1.01 3.86
C ILE A 58 -13.42 -0.83 3.84
N LYS A 59 -12.91 0.11 4.63
CA LYS A 59 -11.49 0.39 4.77
C LYS A 59 -11.11 0.40 6.24
N ASP A 60 -10.15 -0.44 6.62
CA ASP A 60 -9.71 -0.62 8.01
C ASP A 60 -10.89 -0.82 9.00
N GLY A 61 -11.98 -1.48 8.55
CA GLY A 61 -13.19 -1.72 9.34
C GLY A 61 -14.27 -0.62 9.28
N GLU A 62 -14.02 0.49 8.60
CA GLU A 62 -14.97 1.60 8.44
C GLU A 62 -15.65 1.58 7.06
N ILE A 63 -16.97 1.79 7.01
CA ILE A 63 -17.69 1.93 5.73
C ILE A 63 -17.38 3.30 5.12
N ILE A 64 -16.59 3.32 4.04
CA ILE A 64 -16.21 4.54 3.33
C ILE A 64 -17.03 4.80 2.08
N VAL A 65 -17.65 3.77 1.50
CA VAL A 65 -18.60 3.89 0.38
C VAL A 65 -19.84 3.08 0.71
N LYS A 66 -21.01 3.65 0.41
CA LYS A 66 -22.31 2.98 0.45
C LYS A 66 -23.15 3.42 -0.75
N ASP A 67 -23.71 2.47 -1.48
CA ASP A 67 -24.53 2.68 -2.68
C ASP A 67 -23.81 3.53 -3.75
N GLY A 68 -22.50 3.26 -3.94
CA GLY A 68 -21.64 4.01 -4.86
C GLY A 68 -21.32 5.45 -4.44
N LEU A 69 -21.71 5.88 -3.24
CA LEU A 69 -21.45 7.23 -2.71
C LEU A 69 -20.42 7.18 -1.59
N ILE A 70 -19.45 8.09 -1.62
CA ILE A 70 -18.44 8.26 -0.57
C ILE A 70 -19.13 8.78 0.69
N ARG A 71 -18.91 8.11 1.83
CA ARG A 71 -19.47 8.45 3.15
C ARG A 71 -18.42 8.96 4.12
N ALA A 72 -17.16 8.53 3.94
CA ALA A 72 -16.03 8.96 4.77
C ALA A 72 -14.75 9.00 3.94
N THR A 73 -13.81 9.84 4.36
CA THR A 73 -12.49 10.01 3.72
C THR A 73 -11.38 9.93 4.77
N PRO A 74 -11.21 8.77 5.44
CA PRO A 74 -10.16 8.62 6.44
C PRO A 74 -8.77 8.72 5.80
N HIS A 75 -7.79 9.20 6.56
CA HIS A 75 -6.41 9.20 6.10
C HIS A 75 -5.89 7.77 5.93
N GLY A 76 -5.35 7.45 4.76
CA GLY A 76 -4.70 6.18 4.49
C GLY A 76 -3.38 6.00 5.24
N ARG A 77 -2.81 4.80 5.15
CA ARG A 77 -1.48 4.47 5.68
C ARG A 77 -0.42 4.60 4.60
N THR A 78 0.74 5.12 4.96
CA THR A 78 1.93 5.16 4.09
C THR A 78 2.84 4.00 4.49
N TYR A 79 2.93 2.98 3.64
CA TYR A 79 3.87 1.88 3.84
C TYR A 79 5.25 2.32 3.35
N TRP A 80 6.30 2.04 4.13
CA TRP A 80 7.67 2.33 3.75
C TRP A 80 8.59 1.20 4.22
N ALA A 81 9.62 0.92 3.44
CA ALA A 81 10.60 -0.11 3.75
C ALA A 81 11.72 0.45 4.62
N ASN A 82 12.08 -0.29 5.68
CA ASN A 82 13.25 -0.01 6.49
C ASN A 82 14.26 -1.17 6.37
N PRO A 83 15.20 -1.09 5.43
CA PRO A 83 16.26 -2.09 5.32
C PRO A 83 17.26 -1.94 6.47
N VAL A 84 17.57 -3.04 7.15
CA VAL A 84 18.65 -3.14 8.13
C VAL A 84 19.86 -3.71 7.42
N VAL A 85 20.94 -2.93 7.34
CA VAL A 85 22.22 -3.28 6.70
C VAL A 85 23.34 -3.36 7.73
N ASP A 86 24.53 -3.81 7.30
CA ASP A 86 25.71 -3.73 8.15
C ASP A 86 26.05 -2.27 8.51
N HIS A 87 26.43 -2.06 9.78
CA HIS A 87 26.63 -0.72 10.32
C HIS A 87 27.88 -0.03 9.75
N GLU A 88 28.94 -0.77 9.47
CA GLU A 88 30.14 -0.16 8.87
C GLU A 88 29.90 0.22 7.41
N LEU A 89 29.20 -0.63 6.67
CA LEU A 89 28.81 -0.35 5.29
C LEU A 89 27.94 0.92 5.18
N ASP A 90 26.92 1.06 6.03
CA ASP A 90 26.05 2.25 6.05
C ASP A 90 26.85 3.52 6.38
N ARG A 91 27.73 3.43 7.39
CA ARG A 91 28.58 4.54 7.81
C ARG A 91 29.54 4.99 6.70
N GLU A 92 30.14 4.06 5.97
CA GLU A 92 31.04 4.37 4.85
C GLU A 92 30.27 5.02 3.70
N MET A 93 29.13 4.46 3.30
CA MET A 93 28.26 5.01 2.26
C MET A 93 27.79 6.44 2.60
N LEU A 94 27.42 6.70 3.86
CA LEU A 94 26.96 8.03 4.27
C LEU A 94 28.04 9.11 4.18
N LYS A 95 29.33 8.77 4.34
CA LYS A 95 30.43 9.73 4.13
C LYS A 95 30.49 10.17 2.66
N ASP A 96 30.35 9.22 1.74
CA ASP A 96 30.34 9.51 0.31
C ASP A 96 29.12 10.34 -0.06
N VAL A 97 27.93 9.98 0.42
CA VAL A 97 26.71 10.77 0.22
C VAL A 97 26.90 12.21 0.72
N GLU A 98 27.44 12.41 1.91
CA GLU A 98 27.70 13.75 2.46
C GLU A 98 28.67 14.55 1.57
N GLN A 99 29.74 13.92 1.08
CA GLN A 99 30.68 14.55 0.17
C GLN A 99 30.01 14.96 -1.16
N TYR A 100 29.17 14.09 -1.73
CA TYR A 100 28.47 14.38 -2.98
C TYR A 100 27.45 15.50 -2.81
N PHE A 101 26.71 15.52 -1.69
CA PHE A 101 25.78 16.61 -1.40
C PHE A 101 26.48 17.96 -1.33
N LYS A 102 27.63 18.03 -0.64
CA LYS A 102 28.41 19.28 -0.54
C LYS A 102 28.94 19.78 -1.88
N LYS A 103 29.32 18.88 -2.78
CA LYS A 103 29.94 19.23 -4.06
C LYS A 103 28.92 19.53 -5.17
N TYR A 104 27.80 18.82 -5.18
CA TYR A 104 26.94 18.76 -6.37
C TYR A 104 25.47 19.10 -6.13
N TYR A 105 25.01 19.16 -4.87
CA TYR A 105 23.61 19.49 -4.58
C TYR A 105 23.44 20.98 -4.25
N SER A 106 22.24 21.48 -4.52
CA SER A 106 21.83 22.86 -4.21
C SER A 106 21.15 23.00 -2.84
N VAL A 107 20.99 21.90 -2.10
CA VAL A 107 20.39 21.86 -0.76
C VAL A 107 21.31 21.12 0.21
N ASN A 108 21.24 21.50 1.49
CA ASN A 108 21.99 20.80 2.53
C ASN A 108 21.39 19.43 2.82
N LEU A 109 22.26 18.41 3.00
CA LEU A 109 21.84 17.05 3.35
C LEU A 109 20.95 17.01 4.60
N ALA A 110 21.20 17.85 5.60
CA ALA A 110 20.37 17.92 6.81
C ALA A 110 18.90 18.26 6.54
N ASN A 111 18.59 18.91 5.41
CA ASN A 111 17.23 19.31 5.02
C ASN A 111 16.61 18.36 3.98
N TYR A 112 17.35 17.35 3.52
CA TYR A 112 16.94 16.47 2.42
C TYR A 112 16.01 15.33 2.85
N PRO A 113 16.25 14.60 3.98
CA PRO A 113 15.34 13.56 4.43
C PRO A 113 13.93 14.08 4.70
N VAL A 114 12.93 13.32 4.24
CA VAL A 114 11.53 13.59 4.57
C VAL A 114 11.31 13.42 6.07
N GLN A 115 10.84 14.46 6.73
CA GLN A 115 10.67 14.48 8.17
C GLN A 115 9.39 13.71 8.59
N LYS A 116 9.36 13.23 9.84
CA LYS A 116 8.29 12.35 10.34
C LYS A 116 6.92 13.03 10.37
N GLU A 117 6.87 14.35 10.45
CA GLU A 117 5.64 15.15 10.47
C GLU A 117 4.83 15.01 9.17
N TYR A 118 5.50 14.66 8.06
CA TYR A 118 4.84 14.37 6.78
C TYR A 118 4.20 12.96 6.75
N LEU A 119 4.56 12.07 7.68
CA LEU A 119 4.05 10.69 7.77
C LEU A 119 2.91 10.58 8.79
N LYS A 120 1.73 11.11 8.45
CA LYS A 120 0.54 11.09 9.32
C LYS A 120 0.16 9.70 9.85
N ARG A 121 0.28 8.66 9.01
CA ARG A 121 0.02 7.25 9.38
C ARG A 121 1.04 6.32 8.74
N GLY A 122 2.29 6.40 9.19
CA GLY A 122 3.37 5.52 8.73
C GLY A 122 3.15 4.06 9.14
N ARG A 123 3.43 3.12 8.23
CA ARG A 123 3.57 1.69 8.52
C ARG A 123 4.91 1.22 7.98
N GLU A 124 5.84 1.02 8.89
CA GLU A 124 7.16 0.49 8.58
C GLU A 124 7.07 -1.00 8.21
N ILE A 125 7.84 -1.38 7.20
CA ILE A 125 8.10 -2.76 6.79
C ILE A 125 9.60 -2.98 6.98
N GLN A 126 9.97 -3.65 8.06
CA GLN A 126 11.37 -3.94 8.34
C GLN A 126 11.86 -5.06 7.42
N ILE A 127 13.01 -4.84 6.79
CA ILE A 127 13.65 -5.79 5.87
C ILE A 127 15.05 -6.07 6.41
N ASP A 128 15.35 -7.32 6.72
CA ASP A 128 16.72 -7.70 7.07
C ASP A 128 17.54 -7.86 5.79
N ALA A 129 18.53 -7.00 5.60
CA ALA A 129 19.39 -6.95 4.42
C ALA A 129 20.88 -7.13 4.77
N ARG A 130 21.19 -7.60 5.98
CA ARG A 130 22.58 -7.80 6.44
C ARG A 130 23.33 -8.89 5.70
N ASP A 131 22.59 -9.84 5.12
CA ASP A 131 23.16 -10.96 4.35
C ASP A 131 23.26 -10.69 2.84
N VAL A 132 22.86 -9.50 2.38
CA VAL A 132 22.97 -9.11 0.97
C VAL A 132 24.44 -8.77 0.69
N LYS A 133 25.13 -9.70 0.02
CA LYS A 133 26.50 -9.54 -0.49
C LYS A 133 26.54 -8.63 -1.71
#